data_AF-A0A6H1UCN1-F1
#
_entry.id   AF-A0A6H1UCN1-F1
#
_cell.length_a   1.000
_cell.length_b   1.000
_cell.length_c   1.000
_cell.angle_alpha   90.00
_cell.angle_beta   90.00
_cell.angle_gamma   90.00
#
_symmetry.space_group_name_H-M   'P 1'
#
loop_
_entity.id
_entity.type
_entity.pdbx_description
1 polymer ?
#
loop_
_entity_poly.entity_id
_entity_poly.type
_entity_poly.pdbx_seq_one_letter_code
_entity_poly.pdbx_strand_id
1 'polypeptide(L)'
;MLLKQRLDDSEKLRFNAQTAVHKATMASSRFPAAYQLMDMLSQSLLEDDIILSLDGLSNTVATLFGYSDAKEMMDDESFSNKGLNEIKYLYHDSSFLAKRLDNIVKSEESDNEDLSGEMLFDHLQDILEGYPFELLSDESLAERISESVNENSYDILDSEELSCPRAESDTVFEDLYLEVERFDLDTAFEVTMSGYASGHHRKETDMPGQDLSVRVVATCKPTIGKFGLSDYQLEIIGSPRDYGDDAYSSSKDVHGSVSS
;
A
#
# COMPACT_ATOMS: atom_id res chain seq x y z
N MET A 1 -39.07 42.11 1.73
CA MET A 1 -37.67 42.07 2.18
C MET A 1 -37.49 41.20 3.44
N LEU A 2 -38.22 41.48 4.53
CA LEU A 2 -38.17 40.71 5.80
C LEU A 2 -38.49 39.20 5.71
N LEU A 3 -39.41 38.78 4.84
CA LEU A 3 -39.77 37.36 4.67
C LEU A 3 -38.65 36.52 4.04
N LYS A 4 -37.89 37.12 3.12
CA LYS A 4 -36.76 36.45 2.46
C LYS A 4 -35.59 36.25 3.42
N GLN A 5 -35.35 37.25 4.26
CA GLN A 5 -34.33 37.22 5.31
C GLN A 5 -34.61 36.14 6.37
N ARG A 6 -35.86 36.00 6.82
CA ARG A 6 -36.25 34.91 7.75
C ARG A 6 -36.13 33.51 7.13
N LEU A 7 -36.40 33.38 5.84
CA LEU A 7 -36.25 32.11 5.12
C LEU A 7 -34.78 31.72 5.03
N ASP A 8 -33.91 32.65 4.61
CA ASP A 8 -32.46 32.48 4.55
C ASP A 8 -31.86 32.12 5.92
N ASP A 9 -32.34 32.78 7.00
CA ASP A 9 -31.90 32.48 8.37
C ASP A 9 -32.34 31.09 8.84
N SER A 10 -33.55 30.66 8.48
CA SER A 10 -34.04 29.31 8.84
C SER A 10 -33.33 28.20 8.06
N GLU A 11 -32.98 28.47 6.80
CA GLU A 11 -32.21 27.54 5.96
C GLU A 11 -30.78 27.40 6.46
N LYS A 12 -30.12 28.52 6.84
CA LYS A 12 -28.81 28.49 7.50
C LYS A 12 -28.83 27.72 8.82
N LEU A 13 -29.86 27.91 9.65
CA LEU A 13 -30.01 27.19 10.91
C LEU A 13 -30.22 25.68 10.69
N ARG A 14 -31.03 25.29 9.70
CA ARG A 14 -31.20 23.88 9.31
C ARG A 14 -29.91 23.27 8.78
N PHE A 15 -29.19 23.98 7.92
CA PHE A 15 -27.91 23.54 7.38
C PHE A 15 -26.87 23.34 8.49
N ASN A 16 -26.77 24.29 9.44
CA ASN A 16 -25.86 24.19 10.58
C ASN A 16 -26.25 23.05 11.53
N ALA A 17 -27.54 22.84 11.78
CA ALA A 17 -28.02 21.73 12.61
C ALA A 17 -27.75 20.37 11.95
N GLN A 18 -27.98 20.24 10.63
CA GLN A 18 -27.64 19.04 9.88
C GLN A 18 -26.12 18.80 9.86
N THR A 19 -25.32 19.86 9.70
CA THR A 19 -23.85 19.78 9.80
C THR A 19 -23.41 19.33 11.18
N ALA A 20 -24.02 19.83 12.26
CA ALA A 20 -23.70 19.44 13.63
C ALA A 20 -24.09 17.98 13.92
N VAL A 21 -25.27 17.54 13.45
CA VAL A 21 -25.71 16.14 13.57
C VAL A 21 -24.81 15.22 12.76
N HIS A 22 -24.43 15.61 11.54
CA HIS A 22 -23.50 14.85 10.71
C HIS A 22 -22.12 14.75 11.38
N LYS A 23 -21.55 15.87 11.86
CA LYS A 23 -20.31 15.89 12.66
C LYS A 23 -20.40 15.01 13.91
N ALA A 24 -21.51 15.05 14.64
CA ALA A 24 -21.71 14.23 15.84
C ALA A 24 -21.84 12.74 15.51
N THR A 25 -22.49 12.39 14.39
CA THR A 25 -22.60 11.00 13.92
C THR A 25 -21.23 10.47 13.48
N MET A 26 -20.45 11.29 12.77
CA MET A 26 -19.10 10.97 12.34
C MET A 26 -18.11 10.83 13.50
N ALA A 27 -18.19 11.75 14.48
CA ALA A 27 -17.51 11.65 15.76
C ALA A 27 -17.83 10.32 16.48
N SER A 28 -19.09 9.89 16.48
CA SER A 28 -19.54 8.69 17.18
C SER A 28 -18.95 7.38 16.66
N SER A 29 -18.37 7.33 15.45
CA SER A 29 -17.72 6.14 14.89
C SER A 29 -16.20 6.24 14.76
N ARG A 30 -15.66 7.47 14.63
CA ARG A 30 -14.20 7.72 14.55
C ARG A 30 -13.52 7.67 15.92
N PHE A 31 -14.10 8.37 16.90
CA PHE A 31 -13.55 8.42 18.25
C PHE A 31 -13.41 7.02 18.89
N PRO A 32 -14.35 6.07 18.72
CA PRO A 32 -14.15 4.71 19.20
C PRO A 32 -12.93 4.00 18.62
N ALA A 33 -12.63 4.17 17.33
CA ALA A 33 -11.51 3.48 16.68
C ALA A 33 -10.16 4.03 17.15
N ALA A 34 -10.00 5.36 17.14
CA ALA A 34 -8.79 6.02 17.62
C ALA A 34 -8.58 5.77 19.11
N TYR A 35 -9.66 5.86 19.90
CA TYR A 35 -9.58 5.58 21.33
C TYR A 35 -9.22 4.12 21.62
N GLN A 36 -9.74 3.17 20.85
CA GLN A 36 -9.40 1.76 21.01
C GLN A 36 -7.90 1.52 20.74
N LEU A 37 -7.35 2.05 19.66
CA LEU A 37 -5.92 1.94 19.36
C LEU A 37 -5.05 2.61 20.43
N MET A 38 -5.45 3.79 20.90
CA MET A 38 -4.77 4.50 22.00
C MET A 38 -4.84 3.72 23.32
N ASP A 39 -5.97 3.10 23.64
CA ASP A 39 -6.16 2.28 24.85
C ASP A 39 -5.32 1.01 24.79
N MET A 40 -5.31 0.32 23.64
CA MET A 40 -4.44 -0.85 23.41
C MET A 40 -2.97 -0.49 23.55
N LEU A 41 -2.53 0.61 22.92
CA LEU A 41 -1.16 1.11 23.03
C LEU A 41 -0.82 1.44 24.49
N SER A 42 -1.70 2.17 25.17
CA SER A 42 -1.50 2.53 26.59
C SER A 42 -1.41 1.30 27.48
N GLN A 43 -2.19 0.25 27.22
CA GLN A 43 -2.14 -0.99 27.99
C GLN A 43 -0.85 -1.75 27.73
N SER A 44 -0.42 -1.86 26.47
CA SER A 44 0.85 -2.50 26.09
C SER A 44 2.06 -1.81 26.74
N LEU A 45 2.11 -0.48 26.70
CA LEU A 45 3.17 0.31 27.34
C LEU A 45 3.18 0.16 28.87
N LEU A 46 2.00 0.05 29.49
CA LEU A 46 1.89 -0.12 30.94
C LEU A 46 2.50 -1.45 31.41
N GLU A 47 2.56 -2.47 30.56
CA GLU A 47 3.22 -3.74 30.90
C GLU A 47 4.72 -3.56 31.20
N ASP A 48 5.32 -2.53 30.61
CA ASP A 48 6.72 -2.12 30.82
C ASP A 48 6.85 -0.88 31.74
N ASP A 49 5.82 -0.58 32.54
CA ASP A 49 5.74 0.58 33.44
C ASP A 49 5.88 1.95 32.73
N ILE A 50 5.60 2.01 31.42
CA ILE A 50 5.65 3.24 30.61
C ILE A 50 4.29 3.91 30.58
N ILE A 51 4.25 5.20 30.88
CA ILE A 51 3.03 6.03 30.79
C ILE A 51 3.22 7.14 29.77
N LEU A 52 2.48 7.10 28.67
CA LEU A 52 2.43 8.21 27.70
C LEU A 52 1.26 9.14 27.97
N SER A 53 1.47 10.43 27.70
CA SER A 53 0.40 11.42 27.70
C SER A 53 -0.64 11.09 26.63
N LEU A 54 -1.85 11.64 26.80
CA LEU A 54 -2.89 11.52 25.77
C LEU A 54 -2.42 12.08 24.42
N ASP A 55 -1.64 13.16 24.43
CA ASP A 55 -1.08 13.76 23.23
C ASP A 55 -0.08 12.80 22.57
N GLY A 56 0.84 12.22 23.35
CA GLY A 56 1.78 11.21 22.90
C GLY A 56 1.09 9.99 22.29
N LEU A 57 0.13 9.38 23.00
CA LEU A 57 -0.65 8.24 22.48
C LEU A 57 -1.34 8.57 21.15
N SER A 58 -2.04 9.70 21.10
CA SER A 58 -2.80 10.08 19.92
C SER A 58 -1.90 10.40 18.72
N ASN A 59 -0.75 11.03 18.94
CA ASN A 59 0.22 11.34 17.89
C ASN A 59 1.02 10.11 17.45
N THR A 60 1.25 9.14 18.34
CA THR A 60 1.86 7.84 17.99
C THR A 60 0.95 7.07 17.04
N VAL A 61 -0.33 6.93 17.38
CA VAL A 61 -1.33 6.30 16.49
C VAL A 61 -1.47 7.08 15.19
N ALA A 62 -1.54 8.41 15.23
CA ALA A 62 -1.64 9.22 14.01
C ALA A 62 -0.42 9.04 13.07
N THR A 63 0.77 8.98 13.64
CA THR A 63 2.01 8.78 12.88
C THR A 63 2.04 7.42 12.18
N LEU A 64 1.54 6.36 12.84
CA LEU A 64 1.47 5.02 12.27
C LEU A 64 0.70 4.98 10.94
N PHE A 65 -0.39 5.75 10.82
CA PHE A 65 -1.19 5.82 9.59
C PHE A 65 -0.74 6.93 8.62
N GLY A 66 0.37 7.61 8.93
CA GLY A 66 0.98 8.63 8.08
C GLY A 66 0.32 10.00 8.15
N TYR A 67 -0.42 10.30 9.22
CA TYR A 67 -0.93 11.64 9.47
C TYR A 67 0.14 12.57 10.05
N SER A 68 -0.03 13.87 9.81
CA SER A 68 0.86 14.91 10.32
C SER A 68 0.73 15.10 11.82
N ASP A 69 -0.48 14.93 12.36
CA ASP A 69 -0.81 15.04 13.78
C ASP A 69 -2.13 14.30 14.11
N ALA A 70 -2.41 14.17 15.40
CA ALA A 70 -3.64 13.54 15.90
C ALA A 70 -4.92 14.23 15.43
N LYS A 71 -4.88 15.54 15.16
CA LYS A 71 -6.06 16.26 14.69
C LYS A 71 -6.42 15.86 13.26
N GLU A 72 -5.44 15.74 12.38
CA GLU A 72 -5.65 15.26 11.01
C GLU A 72 -6.27 13.85 11.01
N MET A 73 -5.78 12.96 11.86
CA MET A 73 -6.37 11.62 12.05
C MET A 73 -7.83 11.68 12.51
N MET A 74 -8.15 12.52 13.49
CA MET A 74 -9.51 12.66 14.02
C MET A 74 -10.48 13.34 13.03
N ASP A 75 -9.96 14.18 12.14
CA ASP A 75 -10.71 14.85 11.09
C ASP A 75 -10.96 13.91 9.89
N ASP A 76 -10.16 12.83 9.70
CA ASP A 76 -10.34 11.84 8.65
C ASP A 76 -11.61 11.00 8.85
N GLU A 77 -12.44 10.94 7.81
CA GLU A 77 -13.70 10.20 7.83
C GLU A 77 -13.55 8.69 7.76
N SER A 78 -12.48 8.25 7.11
CA SER A 78 -12.17 6.84 6.93
C SER A 78 -11.63 6.22 8.21
N PHE A 79 -11.02 7.02 9.10
CA PHE A 79 -10.46 6.54 10.38
C PHE A 79 -11.56 6.08 11.35
N SER A 80 -11.99 4.83 11.17
CA SER A 80 -13.11 4.21 11.86
C SER A 80 -12.93 2.70 11.87
N ASN A 81 -13.67 1.98 12.71
CA ASN A 81 -13.60 0.51 12.73
C ASN A 81 -13.95 -0.12 11.37
N LYS A 82 -14.82 0.52 10.58
CA LYS A 82 -15.12 0.05 9.22
C LYS A 82 -13.90 0.24 8.31
N GLY A 83 -13.30 1.41 8.31
CA GLY A 83 -12.13 1.68 7.46
C GLY A 83 -10.92 0.84 7.86
N LEU A 84 -10.69 0.61 9.16
CA LEU A 84 -9.59 -0.26 9.62
C LEU A 84 -9.73 -1.70 9.10
N ASN A 85 -10.96 -2.18 8.88
CA ASN A 85 -11.22 -3.48 8.26
C ASN A 85 -11.09 -3.47 6.72
N GLU A 86 -11.01 -2.30 6.09
CA GLU A 86 -10.82 -2.15 4.64
C GLU A 86 -9.33 -2.05 4.26
N ILE A 87 -8.46 -1.80 5.24
CA ILE A 87 -7.00 -1.85 5.05
C ILE A 87 -6.57 -3.30 4.84
N LYS A 88 -5.73 -3.52 3.83
CA LYS A 88 -5.03 -4.79 3.58
C LYS A 88 -3.57 -4.72 4.05
N TYR A 89 -2.92 -3.58 3.81
CA TYR A 89 -1.52 -3.36 4.17
C TYR A 89 -1.38 -2.05 4.94
N LEU A 90 -0.60 -2.05 6.00
CA LEU A 90 -0.17 -0.85 6.70
C LEU A 90 1.29 -0.60 6.35
N TYR A 91 1.52 0.39 5.49
CA TYR A 91 2.86 0.75 5.04
C TYR A 91 3.61 1.50 6.15
N HIS A 92 4.90 1.27 6.30
CA HIS A 92 5.76 2.18 7.05
C HIS A 92 7.05 2.50 6.31
N ASP A 93 7.37 3.79 6.24
CA ASP A 93 8.72 4.26 5.94
C ASP A 93 9.51 4.25 7.25
N SER A 94 10.45 3.31 7.39
CA SER A 94 11.25 3.13 8.61
C SER A 94 11.98 4.40 9.04
N SER A 95 12.46 5.21 8.08
CA SER A 95 13.20 6.44 8.39
C SER A 95 12.27 7.56 8.89
N PHE A 96 11.10 7.68 8.24
CA PHE A 96 10.07 8.65 8.63
C PHE A 96 9.48 8.29 10.00
N LEU A 97 9.10 7.03 10.18
CA LEU A 97 8.45 6.53 11.39
C LEU A 97 9.39 6.66 12.59
N ALA A 98 10.63 6.16 12.49
CA ALA A 98 11.62 6.29 13.56
C ALA A 98 11.83 7.75 13.98
N LYS A 99 12.02 8.66 13.01
CA LYS A 99 12.21 10.09 13.29
C LYS A 99 10.99 10.71 13.98
N ARG A 100 9.78 10.29 13.60
CA ARG A 100 8.53 10.81 14.18
C ARG A 100 8.33 10.29 15.60
N LEU A 101 8.53 9.00 15.82
CA LEU A 101 8.47 8.39 17.15
C LEU A 101 9.50 9.03 18.09
N ASP A 102 10.74 9.25 17.65
CA ASP A 102 11.76 9.97 18.42
C ASP A 102 11.34 11.38 18.82
N ASN A 103 10.60 12.08 17.97
CA ASN A 103 10.12 13.42 18.29
C ASN A 103 9.00 13.38 19.34
N ILE A 104 8.13 12.37 19.29
CA ILE A 104 7.09 12.15 20.29
C ILE A 104 7.74 11.87 21.65
N VAL A 105 8.73 10.97 21.69
CA VAL A 105 9.49 10.68 22.92
C VAL A 105 10.12 11.96 23.49
N LYS A 106 10.73 12.79 22.64
CA LYS A 106 11.32 14.07 23.09
C LYS A 106 10.29 15.04 23.65
N SER A 107 9.05 15.05 23.14
CA SER A 107 8.00 15.95 23.65
C SER A 107 7.42 15.51 24.99
N GLU A 108 7.59 14.25 25.38
CA GLU A 108 7.11 13.71 26.67
C GLU A 108 8.02 14.09 27.86
N GLU A 109 9.10 14.85 27.65
CA GLU A 109 10.10 15.32 28.64
C GLU A 109 9.89 14.86 30.11
N SER A 110 10.72 13.91 30.57
CA SER A 110 11.10 13.61 31.97
C SER A 110 10.35 12.56 32.82
N ASP A 111 9.21 12.00 32.40
CA ASP A 111 8.51 10.99 33.23
C ASP A 111 8.87 9.52 32.91
N ASN A 112 9.48 9.22 31.75
CA ASN A 112 9.99 7.88 31.39
C ASN A 112 11.40 7.97 30.80
N GLU A 113 12.45 7.88 31.64
CA GLU A 113 13.86 7.98 31.18
C GLU A 113 14.26 6.86 30.20
N ASP A 114 13.55 5.73 30.22
CA ASP A 114 13.84 4.56 29.39
C ASP A 114 13.03 4.50 28.09
N LEU A 115 12.08 5.43 27.88
CA LEU A 115 11.25 5.43 26.66
C LEU A 115 12.09 5.79 25.43
N SER A 116 11.97 4.96 24.38
CA SER A 116 12.62 5.19 23.09
C SER A 116 11.64 5.03 21.93
N GLY A 117 11.99 5.58 20.76
CA GLY A 117 11.19 5.42 19.55
C GLY A 117 11.12 3.96 19.07
N GLU A 118 12.15 3.17 19.36
CA GLU A 118 12.18 1.72 19.10
C GLU A 118 11.16 0.98 19.96
N MET A 119 11.14 1.24 21.27
CA MET A 119 10.12 0.65 22.16
C MET A 119 8.70 1.02 21.75
N LEU A 120 8.46 2.29 21.36
CA LEU A 120 7.17 2.70 20.82
C LEU A 120 6.79 1.89 19.57
N PHE A 121 7.76 1.60 18.70
CA PHE A 121 7.51 0.81 17.50
C PHE A 121 7.19 -0.64 17.86
N ASP A 122 7.93 -1.25 18.79
CA ASP A 122 7.68 -2.63 19.24
C ASP A 122 6.26 -2.79 19.79
N HIS A 123 5.84 -1.90 20.70
CA HIS A 123 4.46 -1.90 21.22
C HIS A 123 3.40 -1.64 20.13
N LEU A 124 3.73 -0.82 19.11
CA LEU A 124 2.84 -0.66 17.96
C LEU A 124 2.71 -1.97 17.17
N GLN A 125 3.79 -2.73 16.99
CA GLN A 125 3.71 -4.04 16.34
C GLN A 125 2.82 -5.00 17.13
N ASP A 126 2.99 -5.06 18.45
CA ASP A 126 2.22 -5.95 19.34
C ASP A 126 0.72 -5.68 19.27
N ILE A 127 0.29 -4.41 19.35
CA ILE A 127 -1.15 -4.08 19.31
C ILE A 127 -1.78 -4.33 17.94
N LEU A 128 -0.95 -4.37 16.88
CA LEU A 128 -1.40 -4.60 15.51
C LEU A 128 -1.54 -6.08 15.16
N GLU A 129 -0.95 -7.01 15.92
CA GLU A 129 -1.11 -8.46 15.69
C GLU A 129 -2.58 -8.91 15.66
N GLY A 130 -3.46 -8.19 16.36
CA GLY A 130 -4.89 -8.45 16.40
C GLY A 130 -5.69 -7.96 15.17
N TYR A 131 -5.06 -7.24 14.24
CA TYR A 131 -5.72 -6.62 13.09
C TYR A 131 -5.57 -7.45 11.80
N PRO A 132 -6.49 -7.31 10.83
CA PRO A 132 -6.50 -8.11 9.60
C PRO A 132 -5.51 -7.65 8.52
N PHE A 133 -4.70 -6.63 8.80
CA PHE A 133 -3.75 -6.03 7.85
C PHE A 133 -2.30 -6.31 8.24
N GLU A 134 -1.43 -6.37 7.25
CA GLU A 134 0.00 -6.66 7.42
C GLU A 134 0.80 -5.34 7.53
N LEU A 135 1.58 -5.16 8.60
CA LEU A 135 2.51 -4.03 8.74
C LEU A 135 3.81 -4.33 7.98
N LEU A 136 4.12 -3.55 6.94
CA LEU A 136 5.22 -3.84 6.01
C LEU A 136 6.02 -2.58 5.67
N SER A 137 7.33 -2.75 5.51
CA SER A 137 8.20 -1.73 4.89
C SER A 137 7.93 -1.64 3.38
N ASP A 138 8.56 -0.66 2.72
CA ASP A 138 8.52 -0.53 1.27
C ASP A 138 9.01 -1.78 0.54
N GLU A 139 10.19 -2.30 0.89
CA GLU A 139 10.76 -3.49 0.27
C GLU A 139 9.90 -4.73 0.52
N SER A 140 9.46 -4.95 1.77
CA SER A 140 8.64 -6.12 2.13
C SER A 140 7.25 -6.06 1.51
N LEU A 141 6.67 -4.87 1.35
CA LEU A 141 5.39 -4.71 0.66
C LEU A 141 5.52 -5.01 -0.84
N ALA A 142 6.58 -4.53 -1.49
CA ALA A 142 6.83 -4.82 -2.90
C ALA A 142 7.05 -6.32 -3.15
N GLU A 143 7.83 -6.99 -2.30
CA GLU A 143 8.03 -8.43 -2.34
C GLU A 143 6.72 -9.18 -2.14
N ARG A 144 5.95 -8.84 -1.10
CA ARG A 144 4.67 -9.47 -0.78
C ARG A 144 3.65 -9.35 -1.93
N ILE A 145 3.57 -8.18 -2.57
CA ILE A 145 2.70 -7.96 -3.73
C ILE A 145 3.19 -8.79 -4.91
N SER A 146 4.50 -8.79 -5.19
CA SER A 146 5.09 -9.56 -6.28
C SER A 146 4.84 -11.07 -6.13
N GLU A 147 5.01 -11.61 -4.92
CA GLU A 147 4.68 -13.01 -4.61
C GLU A 147 3.21 -13.30 -4.89
N SER A 148 2.30 -12.46 -4.35
CA SER A 148 0.86 -12.61 -4.56
C SER A 148 0.46 -12.53 -6.03
N VAL A 149 1.11 -11.69 -6.83
CA VAL A 149 0.86 -11.57 -8.27
C VAL A 149 1.38 -12.80 -9.02
N ASN A 150 2.56 -13.31 -8.68
CA ASN A 150 3.11 -14.53 -9.29
C ASN A 150 2.30 -15.79 -8.92
N GLU A 151 1.78 -15.88 -7.70
CA GLU A 151 0.88 -16.96 -7.27
C GLU A 151 -0.44 -16.98 -8.07
N ASN A 152 -0.90 -15.81 -8.53
CA ASN A 152 -2.09 -15.66 -9.37
C ASN A 152 -1.77 -15.59 -10.88
N SER A 153 -0.60 -16.09 -11.30
CA SER A 153 -0.14 -16.07 -12.69
C SER A 153 -1.14 -16.65 -13.70
N TYR A 154 -1.89 -17.70 -13.34
CA TYR A 154 -2.93 -18.28 -14.20
C TYR A 154 -4.05 -17.30 -14.52
N ASP A 155 -4.52 -16.55 -13.52
CA ASP A 155 -5.59 -15.56 -13.71
C ASP A 155 -5.11 -14.37 -14.55
N ILE A 156 -3.83 -14.00 -14.41
CA ILE A 156 -3.20 -12.97 -15.25
C ILE A 156 -3.10 -13.44 -16.70
N LEU A 157 -2.68 -14.68 -16.94
CA LEU A 157 -2.62 -15.25 -18.29
C LEU A 157 -4.00 -15.33 -18.96
N ASP A 158 -5.05 -15.59 -18.19
CA ASP A 158 -6.42 -15.68 -18.69
C ASP A 158 -7.17 -14.34 -18.75
N SER A 159 -6.47 -13.24 -18.51
CA SER A 159 -7.07 -11.91 -18.53
C SER A 159 -7.49 -11.45 -19.94
N GLU A 160 -8.47 -10.55 -20.01
CA GLU A 160 -8.94 -9.98 -21.28
C GLU A 160 -7.83 -9.19 -21.99
N GLU A 161 -6.97 -8.54 -21.22
CA GLU A 161 -5.85 -7.72 -21.71
C GLU A 161 -4.83 -8.53 -22.51
N LEU A 162 -4.61 -9.81 -22.15
CA LEU A 162 -3.69 -10.70 -22.85
C LEU A 162 -4.34 -11.50 -23.96
N SER A 163 -5.67 -11.43 -24.12
CA SER A 163 -6.40 -12.25 -25.11
C SER A 163 -5.97 -11.99 -26.56
N CYS A 164 -5.75 -10.73 -26.95
CA CYS A 164 -5.31 -10.40 -28.31
C CYS A 164 -3.86 -10.83 -28.59
N PRO A 165 -2.87 -10.45 -27.75
CA PRO A 165 -1.49 -10.95 -27.91
C PRO A 165 -1.40 -12.48 -27.94
N ARG A 166 -2.17 -13.18 -27.09
CA ARG A 166 -2.22 -14.65 -27.08
C ARG A 166 -2.76 -15.21 -28.40
N ALA A 167 -3.82 -14.63 -28.95
CA ALA A 167 -4.42 -15.09 -30.21
C ALA A 167 -3.47 -14.94 -31.41
N GLU A 168 -2.54 -13.98 -31.37
CA GLU A 168 -1.55 -13.74 -32.43
C GLU A 168 -0.36 -14.72 -32.39
N SER A 169 -0.11 -15.36 -31.25
CA SER A 169 1.14 -16.10 -30.96
C SER A 169 1.14 -17.60 -31.34
N ASP A 170 0.01 -18.16 -31.80
CA ASP A 170 -0.17 -19.61 -32.03
C ASP A 170 0.33 -20.51 -30.87
N THR A 171 0.35 -19.98 -29.65
CA THR A 171 0.97 -20.59 -28.46
C THR A 171 -0.05 -20.86 -27.37
N VAL A 172 0.11 -22.00 -26.69
CA VAL A 172 -0.59 -22.33 -25.45
C VAL A 172 0.33 -21.96 -24.30
N PHE A 173 0.03 -20.85 -23.61
CA PHE A 173 0.82 -20.34 -22.49
C PHE A 173 0.52 -21.12 -21.21
N GLU A 174 1.57 -21.48 -20.50
CA GLU A 174 1.50 -22.26 -19.26
C GLU A 174 2.26 -21.57 -18.13
N ASP A 175 3.36 -20.90 -18.46
CA ASP A 175 4.23 -20.25 -17.49
C ASP A 175 4.21 -18.73 -17.70
N LEU A 176 4.19 -18.00 -16.59
CA LEU A 176 4.39 -16.55 -16.52
C LEU A 176 5.48 -16.28 -15.48
N TYR A 177 6.52 -15.56 -15.91
CA TYR A 177 7.59 -15.10 -15.05
C TYR A 177 7.53 -13.57 -14.98
N LEU A 178 7.40 -13.02 -13.77
CA LEU A 178 7.39 -11.59 -13.51
C LEU A 178 8.43 -11.25 -12.44
N GLU A 179 9.24 -10.24 -12.71
CA GLU A 179 10.21 -9.67 -11.77
C GLU A 179 9.86 -8.21 -11.49
N VAL A 180 10.13 -7.75 -10.27
CA VAL A 180 9.92 -6.35 -9.88
C VAL A 180 10.95 -5.47 -10.60
N GLU A 181 10.47 -4.51 -11.40
CA GLU A 181 11.33 -3.49 -12.02
C GLU A 181 11.58 -2.32 -11.07
N ARG A 182 10.51 -1.87 -10.42
CA ARG A 182 10.50 -0.72 -9.52
C ARG A 182 9.25 -0.70 -8.66
N PHE A 183 9.33 -0.01 -7.53
CA PHE A 183 8.18 0.35 -6.71
C PHE A 183 8.37 1.76 -6.14
N ASP A 184 7.27 2.44 -5.87
CA ASP A 184 7.28 3.74 -5.21
C ASP A 184 5.95 4.07 -4.52
N LEU A 185 6.00 5.04 -3.60
CA LEU A 185 4.84 5.59 -2.91
C LEU A 185 4.76 7.12 -3.13
N ASP A 186 3.95 7.54 -4.09
CA ASP A 186 3.56 8.94 -4.26
C ASP A 186 2.14 9.20 -3.76
N THR A 187 1.14 8.92 -4.61
CA THR A 187 -0.29 9.00 -4.27
C THR A 187 -0.91 7.64 -3.91
N ALA A 188 -0.30 6.57 -4.40
CA ALA A 188 -0.60 5.18 -4.10
C ALA A 188 0.72 4.40 -4.08
N PHE A 189 0.73 3.22 -3.47
CA PHE A 189 1.88 2.34 -3.54
C PHE A 189 1.78 1.55 -4.84
N GLU A 190 2.73 1.74 -5.74
CA GLU A 190 2.76 1.08 -7.05
C GLU A 190 3.95 0.14 -7.17
N VAL A 191 3.71 -1.08 -7.62
CA VAL A 191 4.75 -2.06 -7.96
C VAL A 191 4.65 -2.35 -9.45
N THR A 192 5.69 -1.97 -10.20
CA THR A 192 5.81 -2.32 -11.62
C THR A 192 6.62 -3.61 -11.74
N MET A 193 6.02 -4.61 -12.36
CA MET A 193 6.67 -5.88 -12.68
C MET A 193 6.69 -6.10 -14.18
N SER A 194 7.73 -6.74 -14.68
CA SER A 194 7.80 -7.18 -16.07
C SER A 194 8.44 -8.54 -16.21
N GLY A 195 8.18 -9.16 -17.34
CA GLY A 195 8.81 -10.41 -17.70
C GLY A 195 8.12 -10.99 -18.92
N TYR A 196 7.92 -12.30 -18.92
CA TYR A 196 7.42 -12.99 -20.10
C TYR A 196 6.54 -14.18 -19.75
N ALA A 197 5.59 -14.44 -20.64
CA ALA A 197 4.84 -15.68 -20.69
C ALA A 197 5.41 -16.58 -21.77
N SER A 198 5.55 -17.86 -21.46
CA SER A 198 6.04 -18.88 -22.38
C SER A 198 5.12 -20.09 -22.42
N GLY A 199 5.30 -20.90 -23.45
CA GLY A 199 4.47 -22.08 -23.67
C GLY A 199 4.87 -22.86 -24.91
N HIS A 200 3.98 -23.72 -25.38
CA HIS A 200 4.23 -24.60 -26.51
C HIS A 200 3.34 -24.26 -27.71
N HIS A 201 3.81 -24.63 -28.90
CA HIS A 201 3.05 -24.40 -30.12
C HIS A 201 1.74 -25.20 -30.12
N ARG A 202 0.62 -24.56 -30.48
CA ARG A 202 -0.75 -25.11 -30.33
C ARG A 202 -0.98 -26.46 -31.01
N LYS A 203 -0.22 -26.78 -32.05
CA LYS A 203 -0.33 -28.05 -32.81
C LYS A 203 0.82 -29.03 -32.57
N GLU A 204 1.91 -28.56 -31.97
CA GLU A 204 3.16 -29.33 -31.81
C GLU A 204 3.70 -29.07 -30.41
N THR A 205 3.27 -29.88 -29.45
CA THR A 205 3.64 -29.74 -28.02
C THR A 205 5.14 -29.83 -27.77
N ASP A 206 5.90 -30.45 -28.68
CA ASP A 206 7.35 -30.58 -28.58
C ASP A 206 8.12 -29.36 -29.14
N MET A 207 7.41 -28.36 -29.69
CA MET A 207 8.00 -27.13 -30.20
C MET A 207 7.69 -25.93 -29.29
N PRO A 208 8.69 -25.10 -28.95
CA PRO A 208 8.45 -23.88 -28.21
C PRO A 208 7.55 -22.93 -29.01
N GLY A 209 6.61 -22.28 -28.32
CA GLY A 209 5.77 -21.25 -28.88
C GLY A 209 6.47 -19.90 -28.99
N GLN A 210 5.74 -18.89 -29.47
CA GLN A 210 6.15 -17.50 -29.39
C GLN A 210 5.80 -16.93 -28.00
N ASP A 211 6.82 -16.45 -27.29
CA ASP A 211 6.65 -15.79 -26.00
C ASP A 211 5.87 -14.47 -26.11
N LEU A 212 5.27 -14.06 -25.00
CA LEU A 212 4.72 -12.72 -24.80
C LEU A 212 5.59 -11.96 -23.81
N SER A 213 5.88 -10.70 -24.10
CA SER A 213 6.31 -9.76 -23.07
C SER A 213 5.09 -9.33 -22.27
N VAL A 214 5.19 -9.40 -20.94
CA VAL A 214 4.11 -9.02 -20.02
C VAL A 214 4.63 -7.97 -19.05
N ARG A 215 3.83 -6.92 -18.85
CA ARG A 215 4.06 -5.90 -17.83
C ARG A 215 2.81 -5.79 -16.96
N VAL A 216 3.00 -5.80 -15.66
CA VAL A 216 1.93 -5.68 -14.66
C VAL A 216 2.25 -4.50 -13.75
N VAL A 217 1.25 -3.64 -13.52
CA VAL A 217 1.32 -2.60 -12.49
C VAL A 217 0.29 -2.94 -11.42
N ALA A 218 0.77 -3.19 -10.20
CA ALA A 218 -0.07 -3.41 -9.03
C ALA A 218 -0.14 -2.11 -8.21
N THR A 219 -1.35 -1.59 -8.00
CA THR A 219 -1.58 -0.32 -7.29
C THR A 219 -2.40 -0.53 -6.03
N CYS A 220 -1.82 -0.24 -4.86
CA CYS A 220 -2.50 -0.20 -3.56
C CYS A 220 -2.83 1.25 -3.19
N LYS A 221 -4.12 1.59 -3.13
CA LYS A 221 -4.58 2.96 -2.84
C LYS A 221 -4.71 3.21 -1.34
N PRO A 222 -4.36 4.40 -0.83
CA PRO A 222 -4.64 4.77 0.55
C PRO A 222 -6.16 4.78 0.82
N THR A 223 -6.54 4.16 1.93
CA THR A 223 -7.92 4.08 2.44
C THR A 223 -8.06 4.81 3.77
N ILE A 224 -7.03 4.74 4.62
CA ILE A 224 -6.90 5.49 5.87
C ILE A 224 -5.53 6.15 5.89
N GLY A 225 -5.52 7.48 6.06
CA GLY A 225 -4.29 8.25 6.07
C GLY A 225 -3.48 8.05 4.80
N LYS A 226 -2.16 8.24 4.89
CA LYS A 226 -1.25 7.98 3.77
C LYS A 226 -0.86 6.50 3.69
N PHE A 227 -0.87 5.80 4.82
CA PHE A 227 -0.19 4.51 4.96
C PHE A 227 -1.13 3.30 5.15
N GLY A 228 -2.41 3.51 5.47
CA GLY A 228 -3.40 2.44 5.48
C GLY A 228 -3.86 2.14 4.06
N LEU A 229 -3.29 1.13 3.41
CA LEU A 229 -3.48 0.81 2.01
C LEU A 229 -4.52 -0.30 1.80
N SER A 230 -5.29 -0.16 0.72
CA SER A 230 -6.17 -1.20 0.18
C SER A 230 -5.37 -2.34 -0.45
N ASP A 231 -6.07 -3.43 -0.78
CA ASP A 231 -5.51 -4.47 -1.63
C ASP A 231 -5.18 -3.92 -3.03
N TYR A 232 -4.30 -4.61 -3.76
CA TYR A 232 -3.83 -4.14 -5.05
C TYR A 232 -4.90 -4.27 -6.15
N GLN A 233 -4.88 -3.32 -7.08
CA GLN A 233 -5.55 -3.41 -8.38
C GLN A 233 -4.50 -3.61 -9.46
N LEU A 234 -4.78 -4.50 -10.43
CA LEU A 234 -3.84 -4.82 -11.51
C LEU A 234 -4.19 -4.07 -12.79
N GLU A 235 -3.17 -3.49 -13.41
CA GLU A 235 -3.17 -3.12 -14.83
C GLU A 235 -2.20 -4.05 -15.56
N ILE A 236 -2.70 -4.77 -16.57
CA ILE A 236 -1.94 -5.79 -17.31
C ILE A 236 -1.76 -5.32 -18.75
N ILE A 237 -0.53 -5.40 -19.25
CA ILE A 237 -0.19 -5.05 -20.62
C ILE A 237 0.65 -6.19 -21.20
N GLY A 238 0.28 -6.66 -22.39
CA GLY A 238 1.02 -7.70 -23.10
C GLY A 238 1.27 -7.35 -24.56
N SER A 239 2.35 -7.89 -25.10
CA SER A 239 2.67 -7.83 -26.53
C SER A 239 3.47 -9.06 -26.95
N PRO A 240 3.41 -9.49 -28.23
CA PRO A 240 4.32 -10.49 -28.76
C PRO A 240 5.77 -10.10 -28.47
N ARG A 241 6.57 -11.05 -27.98
CA ARG A 241 7.97 -10.80 -27.65
C ARG A 241 8.78 -10.65 -28.94
N ASP A 242 9.40 -9.49 -29.12
CA ASP A 242 10.31 -9.23 -30.23
C ASP A 242 11.74 -9.53 -29.77
N TYR A 243 12.29 -10.63 -30.30
CA TYR A 243 13.70 -10.95 -30.17
C TYR A 243 14.45 -10.22 -31.28
N GLY A 244 14.61 -8.91 -31.17
CA GLY A 244 15.40 -8.13 -32.13
C GLY A 244 16.78 -8.74 -32.39
N ASP A 245 17.34 -8.49 -33.58
CA ASP A 245 18.57 -9.04 -34.22
C ASP A 245 19.89 -9.05 -33.39
N ASP A 246 19.85 -8.75 -32.09
CA ASP A 246 21.02 -8.67 -31.22
C ASP A 246 21.60 -10.04 -30.83
N ALA A 247 20.83 -11.12 -31.01
CA ALA A 247 21.29 -12.50 -30.76
C ALA A 247 22.34 -13.01 -31.76
N TYR A 248 22.52 -12.35 -32.92
CA TYR A 248 23.48 -12.76 -33.95
C TYR A 248 24.79 -11.95 -33.99
N SER A 249 24.94 -10.89 -33.19
CA SER A 249 26.14 -10.04 -33.24
C SER A 249 27.36 -10.61 -32.49
N SER A 250 27.18 -11.56 -31.57
CA SER A 250 28.27 -12.11 -30.74
C SER A 250 29.15 -13.18 -31.42
N SER A 251 28.98 -13.47 -32.71
CA SER A 251 29.73 -14.55 -33.39
C SER A 251 30.72 -14.11 -34.49
N LYS A 252 30.93 -12.80 -34.68
CA LYS A 252 31.83 -12.27 -35.72
C LYS A 252 32.92 -11.34 -35.20
N ASP A 253 33.66 -11.74 -34.18
CA ASP A 253 34.97 -11.12 -33.87
C ASP A 253 35.98 -12.15 -33.35
N VAL A 254 36.23 -13.21 -34.13
CA VAL A 254 37.46 -14.01 -34.01
C VAL A 254 38.02 -14.28 -35.40
N HIS A 255 38.50 -13.24 -36.08
CA HIS A 255 39.56 -13.44 -37.08
C HIS A 255 40.40 -12.18 -37.30
N GLY A 256 41.63 -12.25 -36.78
CA GLY A 256 42.80 -11.85 -37.55
C GLY A 256 43.36 -10.45 -37.29
N SER A 257 44.40 -10.38 -36.46
CA SER A 257 45.65 -9.71 -36.84
C SER A 257 46.79 -10.09 -35.90
N VAL A 258 47.53 -11.12 -36.33
CA VAL A 258 48.96 -11.27 -36.02
C VAL A 258 49.73 -10.38 -37.01
N SER A 259 50.92 -9.93 -36.58
CA SER A 259 52.03 -9.32 -37.36
C SER A 259 51.99 -7.78 -37.44
N SER A 260 53.06 -7.03 -37.19
CA SER A 260 54.46 -7.30 -36.79
C SER A 260 54.98 -6.14 -35.94
#